data_AF-A0A965IM81-F1
#
_entry.id   AF-A0A965IM81-F1
#
_cell.length_a   1.000
_cell.length_b   1.000
_cell.length_c   1.000
_cell.angle_alpha   90.00
_cell.angle_beta   90.00
_cell.angle_gamma   90.00
#
_symmetry.space_group_name_H-M   'P 1'
#
loop_
_entity.id
_entity.type
_entity.pdbx_description
1 polymer ?
#
loop_
_entity_poly.entity_id
_entity_poly.type
_entity_poly.pdbx_seq_one_letter_code
_entity_poly.pdbx_strand_id
1 'polypeptide(L)'
;MNNKIGVLRLSGLTPKQEKFAQEVASGQSLADAYRAAFSVRPSTKPESIWQAASKLMANPKVSPRVDELRQVAAQNAVLTLEGHLDDLKALRDAAVSSGQLSAAISAEIARGKAAGVHVERSAVTVTTKELPASVDDFC
;
A
#
# COMPACT_ATOMS: atom_id res chain seq x y z
N MET A 1 10.44 -25.59 -1.30
CA MET A 1 9.17 -26.01 -1.91
C MET A 1 8.03 -25.56 -1.00
N ASN A 2 7.19 -24.66 -1.54
CA ASN A 2 5.84 -24.31 -1.09
C ASN A 2 5.67 -23.75 0.32
N ASN A 3 6.09 -22.50 0.51
CA ASN A 3 5.53 -21.63 1.54
C ASN A 3 4.09 -21.27 1.17
N LYS A 4 3.16 -22.21 1.38
CA LYS A 4 1.72 -21.95 1.36
C LYS A 4 1.40 -21.08 2.58
N ILE A 5 1.69 -19.79 2.52
CA ILE A 5 0.97 -18.80 3.34
C ILE A 5 -0.41 -18.65 2.69
N GLY A 6 -1.18 -19.74 2.72
CA GLY A 6 -2.58 -19.73 2.38
C GLY A 6 -3.28 -19.02 3.52
N VAL A 7 -3.42 -17.70 3.36
CA VAL A 7 -4.45 -16.83 3.94
C VAL A 7 -5.39 -17.63 4.84
N LEU A 8 -5.00 -17.83 6.10
CA LEU A 8 -5.77 -18.66 7.02
C LEU A 8 -7.11 -17.96 7.19
N ARG A 9 -8.19 -18.53 6.62
CA ARG A 9 -9.54 -18.11 6.99
C ARG A 9 -9.62 -18.26 8.50
N LEU A 10 -9.83 -17.15 9.22
CA LEU A 10 -10.31 -17.23 10.60
C LEU A 10 -11.56 -18.13 10.57
N SER A 11 -11.52 -19.22 11.32
CA SER A 11 -12.39 -20.40 11.25
C SER A 11 -13.86 -20.16 11.67
N GLY A 12 -14.40 -18.97 11.42
CA GLY A 12 -15.78 -18.59 11.70
C GLY A 12 -16.34 -17.49 10.81
N LEU A 13 -15.67 -17.10 9.73
CA LEU A 13 -16.17 -16.11 8.76
C LEU A 13 -16.84 -16.80 7.58
N THR A 14 -18.00 -16.27 7.19
CA THR A 14 -18.66 -16.68 5.93
C THR A 14 -17.86 -16.20 4.72
N PRO A 15 -17.98 -16.84 3.54
CA PRO A 15 -17.28 -16.40 2.34
C PRO A 15 -17.54 -14.94 1.97
N LYS A 16 -18.75 -14.43 2.23
CA LYS A 16 -19.11 -13.03 1.96
C LYS A 16 -18.42 -12.07 2.94
N GLN A 17 -18.33 -12.43 4.21
CA GLN A 17 -17.61 -11.63 5.22
C GLN A 17 -16.11 -11.59 4.93
N GLU A 18 -15.53 -12.72 4.54
CA GLU A 18 -14.12 -12.78 4.13
C GLU A 18 -13.87 -11.88 2.91
N LYS A 19 -14.74 -11.95 1.89
CA LYS A 19 -14.64 -11.06 0.72
C LYS A 19 -14.74 -9.59 1.13
N PHE A 20 -15.69 -9.24 1.98
CA PHE A 20 -15.82 -7.88 2.51
C PHE A 20 -14.53 -7.42 3.19
N ALA A 21 -13.95 -8.25 4.06
CA ALA A 21 -12.72 -7.92 4.76
C ALA A 21 -11.54 -7.68 3.81
N GLN A 22 -11.43 -8.48 2.74
CA GLN A 22 -10.41 -8.31 1.71
C GLN A 22 -10.54 -6.98 0.95
N GLU A 23 -11.76 -6.61 0.55
CA GLU A 23 -12.01 -5.35 -0.16
C GLU A 23 -11.77 -4.12 0.72
N VAL A 24 -12.09 -4.19 2.03
CA VAL A 24 -11.78 -3.10 2.97
C VAL A 24 -10.27 -3.00 3.24
N ALA A 25 -9.57 -4.14 3.31
CA ALA A 25 -8.13 -4.17 3.50
C ALA A 25 -7.37 -3.64 2.28
N SER A 26 -7.90 -3.82 1.07
CA SER A 26 -7.34 -3.26 -0.18
C SER A 26 -7.58 -1.75 -0.35
N GLY A 27 -8.36 -1.13 0.54
CA GLY A 27 -8.57 0.32 0.58
C GLY A 27 -9.91 0.79 0.00
N GLN A 28 -10.84 -0.11 -0.31
CA GLN A 28 -12.18 0.31 -0.73
C GLN A 28 -12.99 0.95 0.41
N SER A 29 -13.95 1.79 0.05
CA SER A 29 -14.95 2.29 1.00
C SER A 29 -15.78 1.12 1.55
N LEU A 30 -16.29 1.24 2.79
CA LEU A 30 -17.14 0.19 3.37
C LEU A 30 -18.37 -0.10 2.50
N ALA A 31 -18.93 0.92 1.86
CA ALA A 31 -20.10 0.76 1.00
C ALA A 31 -19.77 -0.06 -0.26
N ASP A 32 -18.62 0.20 -0.89
CA ASP A 32 -18.20 -0.49 -2.11
C ASP A 32 -17.73 -1.90 -1.82
N ALA A 33 -16.99 -2.10 -0.73
CA ALA A 33 -16.66 -3.41 -0.21
C ALA A 33 -17.92 -4.26 0.07
N TYR A 34 -18.97 -3.64 0.62
CA TYR A 34 -20.24 -4.33 0.86
C TYR A 34 -20.95 -4.72 -0.43
N ARG A 35 -20.98 -3.84 -1.44
CA ARG A 35 -21.53 -4.15 -2.77
C ARG A 35 -20.75 -5.23 -3.50
N ALA A 36 -19.43 -5.28 -3.31
CA ALA A 36 -18.57 -6.31 -3.90
C ALA A 36 -18.78 -7.68 -3.22
N ALA A 37 -19.00 -7.68 -1.90
CA ALA A 37 -19.14 -8.88 -1.10
C ALA A 37 -20.56 -9.48 -1.09
N PHE A 38 -21.59 -8.64 -1.16
CA PHE A 38 -22.99 -9.03 -1.08
C PHE A 38 -23.72 -8.63 -2.35
N SER A 39 -24.60 -9.51 -2.85
CA SER A 39 -25.48 -9.19 -3.98
C SER A 39 -26.53 -8.14 -3.55
N VAL A 40 -26.21 -6.87 -3.75
CA VAL A 40 -27.10 -5.74 -3.47
C VAL A 40 -27.95 -5.46 -4.70
N ARG A 41 -29.27 -5.31 -4.54
CA ARG A 41 -30.17 -4.95 -5.65
C ARG A 41 -29.91 -3.49 -6.08
N PRO A 42 -30.01 -3.15 -7.38
CA PRO A 42 -29.81 -1.78 -7.85
C PRO A 42 -30.75 -0.75 -7.19
N SER A 43 -31.95 -1.18 -6.80
CA SER A 43 -32.94 -0.33 -6.11
C SER A 43 -32.72 -0.17 -4.60
N THR A 44 -31.63 -0.73 -4.04
CA THR A 44 -31.34 -0.62 -2.61
C THR A 44 -30.87 0.79 -2.29
N LYS A 45 -31.52 1.42 -1.30
CA LYS A 45 -31.16 2.77 -0.85
C LYS A 45 -29.72 2.82 -0.32
N PRO A 46 -28.91 3.85 -0.68
CA PRO A 46 -27.53 3.99 -0.21
C PRO A 46 -27.38 3.94 1.31
N GLU A 47 -28.31 4.54 2.05
CA GLU A 47 -28.28 4.62 3.51
C GLU A 47 -28.35 3.24 4.15
N SER A 48 -29.15 2.34 3.56
CA SER A 48 -29.26 0.95 4.01
C SER A 48 -27.93 0.20 3.82
N ILE A 49 -27.24 0.46 2.70
CA ILE A 49 -25.92 -0.13 2.42
C ILE A 49 -24.90 0.40 3.42
N TRP A 50 -24.89 1.71 3.70
CA TRP A 50 -23.96 2.33 4.65
C TRP A 50 -24.15 1.77 6.06
N GLN A 51 -25.40 1.68 6.54
CA GLN A 51 -25.71 1.11 7.85
C GLN A 51 -25.30 -0.37 7.93
N ALA A 52 -25.61 -1.16 6.90
CA ALA A 52 -25.25 -2.57 6.87
C ALA A 52 -23.73 -2.79 6.83
N ALA A 53 -23.02 -2.01 6.01
CA ALA A 53 -21.56 -2.07 5.91
C ALA A 53 -20.87 -1.64 7.21
N SER A 54 -21.34 -0.56 7.84
CA SER A 54 -20.85 -0.11 9.14
C SER A 54 -21.07 -1.16 10.23
N LYS A 55 -22.28 -1.74 10.30
CA LYS A 55 -22.60 -2.84 11.23
C LYS A 55 -21.73 -4.06 10.98
N LEU A 56 -21.42 -4.37 9.71
CA LEU A 56 -20.58 -5.51 9.36
C LEU A 56 -19.13 -5.29 9.77
N MET A 57 -18.60 -4.07 9.59
CA MET A 57 -17.26 -3.71 10.03
C MET A 57 -17.14 -3.76 11.56
N ALA A 58 -18.17 -3.35 12.29
CA ALA A 58 -18.23 -3.45 13.75
C ALA A 58 -18.36 -4.89 14.29
N ASN A 59 -18.47 -5.90 13.42
CA ASN A 59 -18.56 -7.28 13.85
C ASN A 59 -17.21 -7.74 14.47
N PRO A 60 -17.21 -8.33 15.67
CA PRO A 60 -15.97 -8.71 16.38
C PRO A 60 -15.18 -9.81 15.66
N LYS A 61 -15.74 -10.48 14.65
CA LYS A 61 -15.02 -11.43 13.79
C LYS A 61 -14.44 -10.79 12.53
N VAL A 62 -15.06 -9.71 12.04
CA VAL A 62 -14.69 -9.07 10.77
C VAL A 62 -13.61 -8.02 10.98
N SER A 63 -13.74 -7.16 12.00
CA SER A 63 -12.75 -6.10 12.26
C SER A 63 -11.33 -6.67 12.44
N PRO A 64 -11.09 -7.69 13.29
CA PRO A 64 -9.74 -8.23 13.47
C PRO A 64 -9.17 -8.84 12.18
N ARG A 65 -10.04 -9.38 11.33
CA ARG A 65 -9.64 -9.93 10.03
C ARG A 65 -9.14 -8.85 9.08
N VAL A 66 -9.83 -7.71 9.03
CA VAL A 66 -9.39 -6.56 8.24
C VAL A 66 -8.03 -6.07 8.71
N ASP A 67 -7.82 -5.99 10.03
CA ASP A 67 -6.56 -5.55 10.62
C ASP A 67 -5.42 -6.53 10.31
N GLU A 68 -5.66 -7.84 10.41
CA GLU A 68 -4.70 -8.87 10.02
C GLU A 68 -4.30 -8.75 8.54
N LEU A 69 -5.28 -8.62 7.65
CA LEU A 69 -5.03 -8.47 6.21
C LEU A 69 -4.24 -7.18 5.90
N ARG A 70 -4.55 -6.09 6.60
CA ARG A 70 -3.80 -4.83 6.48
C ARG A 70 -2.39 -4.96 7.01
N GLN A 71 -2.18 -5.69 8.10
CA GLN A 71 -0.85 -5.93 8.64
C GLN A 71 0.00 -6.76 7.66
N VAL A 72 -0.57 -7.81 7.06
CA VAL A 72 0.11 -8.60 6.03
C VAL A 72 0.40 -7.74 4.80
N ALA A 73 -0.56 -6.95 4.34
CA ALA A 73 -0.36 -6.04 3.22
C ALA A 73 0.73 -4.99 3.53
N ALA A 74 0.74 -4.42 4.74
CA ALA A 74 1.75 -3.49 5.19
C ALA A 74 3.13 -4.15 5.27
N GLN A 75 3.24 -5.37 5.82
CA GLN A 75 4.49 -6.12 5.83
C GLN A 75 5.03 -6.38 4.43
N ASN A 76 4.16 -6.68 3.47
CA ASN A 76 4.55 -6.86 2.06
C ASN A 76 4.84 -5.54 1.35
N ALA A 77 4.22 -4.44 1.78
CA ALA A 77 4.44 -3.10 1.23
C ALA A 77 5.63 -2.37 1.85
N VAL A 78 6.16 -2.85 2.98
CA VAL A 78 7.42 -2.35 3.54
C VAL A 78 8.51 -2.70 2.55
N LEU A 79 8.98 -1.70 1.81
CA LEU A 79 10.20 -1.78 1.04
C LEU A 79 11.35 -1.99 2.03
N THR A 80 11.83 -3.21 2.13
CA THR A 80 13.02 -3.52 2.93
C THR A 80 14.26 -3.10 2.15
N LEU A 81 15.34 -2.73 2.85
CA LEU A 81 16.62 -2.45 2.20
C LEU A 81 17.09 -3.67 1.37
N GLU A 82 16.98 -4.88 1.94
CA GLU A 82 17.30 -6.13 1.25
C GLU A 82 16.50 -6.29 -0.06
N GLY A 83 15.17 -6.16 0.01
CA GLY A 83 14.30 -6.27 -1.16
C GLY A 83 14.61 -5.20 -2.22
N HIS A 84 14.86 -3.96 -1.80
CA HIS A 84 15.25 -2.90 -2.73
C HIS A 84 16.58 -3.19 -3.44
N LEU A 85 17.57 -3.73 -2.71
CA LEU A 85 18.86 -4.10 -3.28
C LEU A 85 18.75 -5.29 -4.25
N ASP A 86 17.84 -6.22 -3.98
CA ASP A 86 17.54 -7.36 -4.85
C ASP A 86 16.80 -6.94 -6.11
N ASP A 87 15.81 -6.04 -6.01
CA ASP A 87 15.11 -5.47 -7.16
C ASP A 87 16.09 -4.73 -8.09
N LEU A 88 16.98 -3.91 -7.52
CA LEU A 88 18.01 -3.20 -8.30
C LEU A 88 19.00 -4.18 -8.96
N LYS A 89 19.34 -5.28 -8.29
CA LYS A 89 20.18 -6.35 -8.86
C LYS A 89 19.45 -7.02 -10.04
N ALA A 90 18.17 -7.34 -9.91
CA ALA A 90 17.38 -7.97 -10.97
C ALA A 90 17.26 -7.05 -12.20
N LEU A 91 17.01 -5.75 -11.99
CA LEU A 91 17.00 -4.75 -13.05
C LEU A 91 18.36 -4.64 -13.76
N ARG A 92 19.46 -4.66 -12.99
CA ARG A 92 20.83 -4.67 -13.51
C ARG A 92 21.07 -5.90 -14.39
N ASP A 93 20.73 -7.09 -13.90
CA ASP A 93 20.92 -8.35 -14.62
C ASP A 93 20.10 -8.38 -15.93
N ALA A 94 18.85 -7.91 -15.90
CA ALA A 94 18.00 -7.80 -17.08
C ALA A 94 18.51 -6.77 -18.11
N ALA A 95 19.08 -5.66 -17.65
CA ALA A 95 19.71 -4.67 -18.52
C ALA A 95 20.97 -5.24 -19.19
N VAL A 96 21.80 -6.00 -18.46
CA VAL A 96 22.97 -6.71 -19.01
C VAL A 96 22.54 -7.71 -20.09
N SER A 97 21.53 -8.55 -19.81
CA SER A 97 21.05 -9.54 -20.79
C SER A 97 20.47 -8.89 -22.05
N SER A 98 19.99 -7.65 -21.94
CA SER A 98 19.45 -6.86 -23.05
C SER A 98 20.51 -6.02 -23.76
N GLY A 99 21.79 -6.10 -23.37
CA GLY A 99 22.89 -5.30 -23.92
C GLY A 99 22.88 -3.82 -23.51
N GLN A 100 21.99 -3.42 -22.60
CA GLN A 100 21.86 -2.04 -22.13
C GLN A 100 22.80 -1.75 -20.96
N LEU A 101 24.10 -1.74 -21.25
CA LEU A 101 25.15 -1.60 -20.21
C LEU A 101 25.03 -0.28 -19.43
N SER A 102 24.65 0.82 -20.07
CA SER A 102 24.44 2.12 -19.41
C SER A 102 23.35 2.07 -18.34
N ALA A 103 22.25 1.35 -18.62
CA ALA A 103 21.16 1.14 -17.66
C ALA A 103 21.61 0.21 -16.53
N ALA A 104 22.39 -0.84 -16.84
CA ALA A 104 22.95 -1.74 -15.83
C ALA A 104 23.87 -1.00 -14.84
N ILE A 105 24.79 -0.16 -15.35
CA ILE A 105 25.68 0.66 -14.51
C ILE A 105 24.87 1.61 -13.61
N SER A 106 23.83 2.24 -14.17
CA SER A 106 22.97 3.16 -13.40
C SER A 106 22.25 2.44 -12.26
N ALA A 107 21.76 1.22 -12.50
CA ALA A 107 21.15 0.38 -11.47
C ALA A 107 22.15 -0.01 -10.37
N GLU A 108 23.40 -0.35 -10.73
CA GLU A 108 24.44 -0.67 -9.74
C GLU A 108 24.85 0.55 -8.90
N ILE A 109 24.93 1.75 -9.50
CA ILE A 109 25.18 2.99 -8.75
C ILE A 109 24.05 3.24 -7.75
N ALA A 110 22.79 3.12 -8.17
CA ALA A 110 21.63 3.27 -7.28
C ALA A 110 21.68 2.24 -6.13
N ARG A 111 22.09 1.00 -6.42
CA ARG A 111 22.26 -0.07 -5.43
C ARG A 111 23.36 0.27 -4.43
N GLY A 112 24.47 0.83 -4.89
CA GLY A 112 25.55 1.31 -4.03
C GLY A 112 25.13 2.47 -3.12
N LYS A 113 24.33 3.41 -3.64
CA LYS A 113 23.74 4.50 -2.84
C LYS A 113 22.82 3.95 -1.74
N ALA A 114 21.92 3.03 -2.09
CA ALA A 114 21.03 2.38 -1.13
C ALA A 114 21.78 1.55 -0.07
N ALA A 115 22.87 0.87 -0.44
CA ALA A 115 23.71 0.11 0.49
C ALA A 115 24.62 0.99 1.37
N GLY A 116 24.64 2.31 1.17
CA GLY A 116 25.49 3.24 1.93
C GLY A 116 26.97 3.22 1.55
N VAL A 117 27.36 2.52 0.48
CA VAL A 117 28.75 2.54 -0.02
C VAL A 117 29.06 3.77 -0.87
N HIS A 118 28.02 4.54 -1.22
CA HIS A 118 28.13 5.82 -1.91
C HIS A 118 27.47 6.91 -1.05
N VAL A 119 28.23 7.95 -0.70
CA VAL A 119 27.73 9.09 0.08
C VAL A 119 27.56 10.28 -0.85
N GLU A 120 26.32 10.67 -1.13
CA GLU A 120 26.03 11.95 -1.79
C GLU A 120 25.82 13.02 -0.72
N ARG A 121 26.63 14.08 -0.77
CA ARG A 121 26.52 15.23 0.12
C ARG A 121 25.89 16.37 -0.67
N SER A 122 24.70 16.80 -0.27
CA SER A 122 24.05 17.99 -0.83
C SER A 122 23.84 19.04 0.27
N ALA A 123 24.07 20.30 -0.09
CA ALA A 123 23.73 21.45 0.75
C ALA A 123 22.35 21.96 0.33
N VAL A 124 21.42 22.06 1.29
CA VAL A 124 20.07 22.57 1.05
C VAL A 124 19.96 23.97 1.66
N THR A 125 19.85 24.98 0.81
CA THR A 125 19.55 26.36 1.24
C THR A 125 18.04 26.52 1.32
N VAL A 126 17.51 26.67 2.54
CA VAL A 126 16.08 26.91 2.76
C VAL A 126 15.85 28.42 2.75
N THR A 127 15.22 28.92 1.69
CA THR A 127 14.77 30.31 1.63
C THR A 127 13.37 30.40 2.22
N THR A 128 13.25 30.89 3.46
CA THR A 128 11.96 31.22 4.05
C THR A 128 11.50 32.57 3.51
N LYS A 129 10.38 32.60 2.80
CA LYS A 129 9.69 33.84 2.48
C LYS A 129 8.88 34.24 3.72
N GLU A 130 9.29 35.30 4.40
CA GLU A 130 8.48 35.87 5.47
C GLU A 130 7.16 36.38 4.88
N LEU A 131 6.06 36.00 5.52
CA LEU A 131 4.74 36.55 5.20
C LEU A 131 4.67 37.98 5.75
N PRO A 132 3.99 38.91 5.06
CA PRO A 132 3.80 40.25 5.57
C PRO A 132 3.08 40.19 6.92
N ALA A 133 3.49 41.06 7.84
CA ALA A 133 2.98 41.07 9.22
C ALA A 133 1.50 41.50 9.30
N SER A 134 0.94 42.09 8.24
CA SER A 134 -0.46 42.48 8.14
C SER A 134 -1.02 42.26 6.73
N VAL A 135 -2.34 42.21 6.64
CA VAL A 135 -3.11 42.05 5.40
C VAL A 135 -3.12 43.32 4.54
N ASP A 136 -2.66 44.46 5.08
CA ASP A 136 -2.74 45.77 4.43
C ASP A 136 -1.61 46.00 3.41
N ASP A 137 -0.55 45.18 3.43
CA ASP A 137 0.59 45.24 2.51
C ASP A 137 0.34 44.51 1.17
N PHE A 138 -0.85 43.93 0.96
CA PHE A 138 -1.30 43.35 -0.31
C PHE A 138 -2.11 44.39 -1.12
N CYS A 139 -1.49 45.51 -1.50
CA CYS A 139 -2.06 46.46 -2.46
C CYS A 139 -1.46 46.30 -3.86
#